data_AF-W9TAD9-F1
#
_entry.id   AF-W9TAD9-F1
#
_cell.length_a   1.000
_cell.length_b   1.000
_cell.length_c   1.000
_cell.angle_alpha   90.00
_cell.angle_beta   90.00
_cell.angle_gamma   90.00
#
_symmetry.space_group_name_H-M   'P 1'
#
loop_
_entity.id
_entity.type
_entity.pdbx_description
1 polymer ?
#
loop_
_entity_poly.entity_id
_entity_poly.type
_entity_poly.pdbx_seq_one_letter_code
_entity_poly.pdbx_strand_id
1 'polypeptide(L)'
;MLEATLQALAVPAEELLVWLGPAIGPAAFEVGPEVREAFLAQHAAATEAFAPSHNAGRFMADLYQLARIRLAARGVNAVYGGGLCTFADPRFYSYRRTPHTGRFASLVWLER
;
A
#
# COMPACT_ATOMS: atom_id res chain seq x y z
N MET A 1 -4.33 4.36 9.60
CA MET A 1 -5.63 3.96 9.01
C MET A 1 -5.80 2.45 9.13
N LEU A 2 -4.86 1.63 8.64
CA LEU A 2 -4.90 0.16 8.79
C LEU A 2 -5.12 -0.27 10.25
N GLU A 3 -4.34 0.29 11.18
CA GLU A 3 -4.41 -0.02 12.60
C GLU A 3 -5.78 0.31 13.21
N ALA A 4 -6.38 1.42 12.79
CA ALA A 4 -7.70 1.83 13.25
C ALA A 4 -8.78 0.87 12.72
N THR A 5 -8.65 0.40 11.47
CA THR A 5 -9.55 -0.62 10.91
C THR A 5 -9.42 -1.95 11.65
N LEU A 6 -8.20 -2.42 11.91
CA LEU A 6 -7.97 -3.65 12.68
C LEU A 6 -8.58 -3.55 14.08
N GLN A 7 -8.40 -2.41 14.75
CA GLN A 7 -8.99 -2.15 16.06
C GLN A 7 -10.53 -2.16 16.02
N ALA A 8 -11.13 -1.59 14.97
CA ALA A 8 -12.58 -1.53 14.83
C ALA A 8 -13.21 -2.90 14.53
N LEU A 9 -12.50 -3.80 13.85
CA LEU A 9 -12.98 -5.17 13.61
C LEU A 9 -13.02 -5.99 14.92
N ALA A 10 -12.15 -5.70 15.88
CA ALA A 10 -12.09 -6.36 17.18
C ALA A 10 -11.99 -7.90 17.10
N VAL A 11 -11.30 -8.40 16.08
CA VAL A 11 -11.02 -9.83 15.84
C VAL A 11 -9.52 -10.09 16.06
N PRO A 12 -9.11 -11.27 16.58
CA PRO A 12 -7.70 -11.66 16.66
C PRO A 12 -6.98 -11.56 15.31
N ALA A 13 -5.72 -11.13 15.33
CA ALA A 13 -4.98 -10.82 14.10
C ALA A 13 -4.74 -12.06 13.22
N GLU A 14 -4.63 -13.23 13.84
CA GLU A 14 -4.48 -14.54 13.21
C GLU A 14 -5.73 -15.01 12.45
N GLU A 15 -6.91 -14.48 12.80
CA GLU A 15 -8.17 -14.77 12.11
C GLU A 15 -8.45 -13.80 10.96
N LEU A 16 -7.66 -12.72 10.85
CA LEU A 16 -7.87 -11.69 9.83
C LEU A 16 -7.20 -12.06 8.50
N LEU A 17 -8.02 -12.03 7.45
CA LEU A 17 -7.57 -12.10 6.07
C LEU A 17 -7.56 -10.71 5.45
N VAL A 18 -6.45 -10.31 4.83
CA VAL A 18 -6.30 -9.01 4.18
C VAL A 18 -6.07 -9.19 2.69
N TRP A 19 -6.77 -8.42 1.86
CA TRP A 19 -6.50 -8.32 0.44
C TRP A 19 -6.05 -6.90 0.07
N LEU A 20 -4.85 -6.80 -0.51
CA LEU A 20 -4.33 -5.56 -1.06
C LEU A 20 -4.80 -5.42 -2.51
N GLY A 21 -5.80 -4.55 -2.73
CA GLY A 21 -6.34 -4.26 -4.05
C GLY A 21 -5.38 -3.45 -4.96
N PRO A 22 -5.81 -3.11 -6.19
CA PRO A 22 -4.97 -2.38 -7.15
C PRO A 22 -4.54 -1.00 -6.62
N ALA A 23 -3.24 -0.76 -6.58
CA ALA A 23 -2.59 0.50 -6.22
C ALA A 23 -1.50 0.86 -7.23
N ILE A 24 -0.91 2.05 -7.10
CA ILE A 24 0.28 2.40 -7.89
C ILE A 24 1.46 1.54 -7.45
N GLY A 25 2.10 0.86 -8.40
CA GLY A 25 3.19 -0.08 -8.11
C GLY A 25 4.54 0.60 -7.86
N PRO A 26 5.52 -0.14 -7.28
CA PRO A 26 6.81 0.40 -6.86
C PRO A 26 7.64 0.97 -8.00
N ALA A 27 7.48 0.45 -9.23
CA ALA A 27 8.17 0.98 -10.40
C ALA A 27 7.63 2.34 -10.89
N ALA A 28 6.47 2.80 -10.39
CA ALA A 28 5.82 4.03 -10.83
C ALA A 28 5.60 5.06 -9.70
N PHE A 29 5.72 4.64 -8.44
CA PHE A 29 5.42 5.50 -7.29
C PHE A 29 6.67 6.20 -6.76
N GLU A 30 7.14 7.19 -7.52
CA GLU A 30 8.19 8.08 -7.04
C GLU A 30 7.65 9.09 -6.01
N VAL A 31 8.41 9.29 -4.93
CA VAL A 31 8.15 10.20 -3.80
C VAL A 31 9.40 10.97 -3.38
N GLY A 32 9.20 12.08 -2.65
CA GLY A 32 10.31 12.84 -2.05
C GLY A 32 10.82 12.24 -0.73
N PRO A 33 11.93 12.78 -0.20
CA PRO A 33 12.53 12.31 1.05
C PRO A 33 11.58 12.44 2.24
N GLU A 34 10.74 13.47 2.26
CA GLU A 34 9.77 13.74 3.33
C GLU A 34 8.78 12.59 3.53
N VAL A 35 8.36 11.93 2.43
CA VAL A 35 7.46 10.79 2.49
C VAL A 35 8.19 9.59 3.10
N ARG A 36 9.41 9.31 2.64
CA ARG A 36 10.23 8.21 3.17
C ARG A 36 10.46 8.40 4.67
N GLU A 37 10.90 9.59 5.08
CA GLU A 37 11.15 9.93 6.48
C GLU A 37 9.91 9.75 7.36
N ALA A 38 8.74 10.18 6.89
CA ALA A 38 7.48 9.99 7.61
C ALA A 38 7.12 8.51 7.86
N PHE A 39 7.45 7.61 6.93
CA PHE A 39 7.26 6.16 7.11
C PHE A 39 8.33 5.56 8.02
N LEU A 40 9.60 5.95 7.88
CA LEU A 40 10.69 5.47 8.73
C LEU A 40 10.50 5.86 10.20
N ALA A 41 10.00 7.08 10.45
CA ALA A 41 9.70 7.56 11.79
C ALA A 41 8.60 6.73 12.48
N GLN A 42 7.70 6.11 11.71
CA GLN A 42 6.66 5.23 12.24
C GLN A 42 7.15 3.79 12.43
N HIS A 43 7.98 3.29 11.52
CA HIS A 43 8.48 1.92 11.59
C HIS A 43 9.80 1.77 10.82
N ALA A 44 10.90 1.42 11.50
CA ALA A 44 12.23 1.37 10.89
C ALA A 44 12.34 0.39 9.69
N ALA A 45 11.64 -0.74 9.75
CA ALA A 45 11.61 -1.72 8.64
C ALA A 45 11.00 -1.15 7.35
N ALA A 46 10.28 -0.01 7.40
CA ALA A 46 9.78 0.66 6.21
C ALA A 46 10.90 1.02 5.21
N THR A 47 12.16 1.06 5.64
CA THR A 47 13.34 1.21 4.77
C THR A 47 13.32 0.22 3.61
N GLU A 48 12.89 -1.02 3.84
CA GLU A 48 12.81 -2.08 2.83
C GLU A 48 11.82 -1.78 1.69
N ALA A 49 10.88 -0.87 1.93
CA ALA A 49 9.86 -0.48 0.96
C ALA A 49 10.27 0.73 0.10
N PHE A 50 11.51 1.20 0.18
CA PHE A 50 12.01 2.31 -0.63
C PHE A 50 13.27 1.90 -1.39
N ALA A 51 13.25 2.10 -2.71
CA ALA A 51 14.43 2.01 -3.56
C ALA A 51 14.88 3.41 -4.02
N PRO A 52 16.15 3.61 -4.40
CA PRO A 52 16.59 4.84 -5.03
C PRO A 52 15.80 5.11 -6.32
N SER A 53 15.41 6.35 -6.56
CA SER A 53 14.89 6.76 -7.87
C SER A 53 16.02 7.13 -8.84
N HIS A 54 15.71 7.17 -10.13
CA HIS A 54 16.53 7.82 -11.15
C HIS A 54 16.73 9.32 -10.88
N ASN A 55 15.76 9.98 -10.26
CA ASN A 55 15.88 11.39 -9.89
C ASN A 55 16.61 11.53 -8.55
N ALA A 56 17.70 12.31 -8.53
CA ALA A 56 18.51 12.53 -7.34
C ALA A 56 17.66 13.06 -6.17
N GLY A 57 17.85 12.46 -4.98
CA GLY A 57 17.11 12.82 -3.78
C GLY A 57 15.67 12.30 -3.72
N ARG A 58 15.21 11.52 -4.71
CA ARG A 58 13.87 10.90 -4.71
C ARG A 58 13.95 9.39 -4.55
N PHE A 59 12.82 8.79 -4.18
CA PHE A 59 12.71 7.35 -3.91
C PHE A 59 11.53 6.74 -4.64
N MET A 60 11.68 5.48 -5.03
CA MET A 60 10.59 4.62 -5.51
C MET A 60 10.01 3.89 -4.30
N ALA A 61 8.73 4.14 -4.00
CA ALA A 61 8.06 3.60 -2.81
C ALA A 61 7.15 2.41 -3.17
N ASP A 62 7.25 1.33 -2.39
CA ASP A 62 6.37 0.17 -2.49
C ASP A 62 5.23 0.25 -1.46
N LEU A 63 4.06 0.68 -1.92
CA LEU A 63 2.86 0.75 -1.07
C LEU A 63 2.43 -0.60 -0.52
N TYR A 64 2.64 -1.69 -1.26
CA TYR A 64 2.26 -3.03 -0.80
C TYR A 64 3.20 -3.50 0.30
N GLN A 65 4.51 -3.28 0.15
CA GLN A 65 5.47 -3.61 1.20
C GLN A 65 5.25 -2.76 2.46
N LEU A 66 4.97 -1.46 2.31
CA LEU A 66 4.61 -0.60 3.44
C LEU A 66 3.37 -1.10 4.18
N ALA A 67 2.33 -1.54 3.46
CA ALA A 67 1.14 -2.13 4.06
C ALA A 67 1.47 -3.44 4.79
N ARG A 68 2.24 -4.34 4.16
CA ARG A 68 2.66 -5.62 4.75
C ARG A 68 3.44 -5.44 6.04
N ILE A 69 4.41 -4.51 6.07
CA ILE A 69 5.20 -4.19 7.26
C ILE A 69 4.29 -3.76 8.41
N ARG A 70 3.33 -2.86 8.14
CA ARG A 70 2.40 -2.35 9.16
C ARG A 70 1.43 -3.43 9.67
N LEU A 71 0.94 -4.29 8.77
CA LEU A 71 0.06 -5.40 9.12
C LEU A 71 0.79 -6.46 9.95
N ALA A 72 2.01 -6.83 9.55
CA ALA A 72 2.85 -7.78 10.27
C ALA A 72 3.20 -7.27 11.68
N ALA A 73 3.48 -5.97 11.83
CA ALA A 73 3.68 -5.32 13.13
C ALA A 73 2.43 -5.36 14.06
N ARG A 74 1.29 -5.85 13.56
CA ARG A 74 0.06 -6.10 14.31
C ARG A 74 -0.34 -7.57 14.37
N GLY A 75 0.54 -8.47 13.95
CA GLY A 75 0.30 -9.92 13.95
C GLY A 75 -0.51 -10.43 12.77
N VAL A 76 -0.89 -9.58 11.81
CA VAL A 76 -1.65 -10.00 10.63
C VAL A 76 -0.70 -10.54 9.58
N ASN A 77 -0.72 -11.86 9.39
CA ASN A 77 0.18 -12.56 8.46
C ASN A 77 -0.50 -13.02 7.17
N ALA A 78 -1.82 -13.20 7.17
CA ALA A 78 -2.59 -13.64 6.00
C ALA A 78 -2.91 -12.47 5.06
N VAL A 79 -1.89 -12.01 4.32
CA VAL A 79 -1.98 -10.84 3.43
C VAL A 79 -1.82 -11.24 1.95
N TYR A 80 -2.91 -11.11 1.20
CA TYR A 80 -3.04 -11.49 -0.20
C TYR A 80 -3.09 -10.26 -1.13
N GLY A 81 -3.03 -10.51 -2.45
CA GLY A 81 -3.05 -9.45 -3.45
C GLY A 81 -1.74 -8.66 -3.48
N GLY A 82 -1.82 -7.40 -3.92
CA GLY A 82 -0.67 -6.51 -4.01
C GLY A 82 0.25 -6.76 -5.21
N GLY A 83 -0.27 -7.33 -6.29
CA GLY A 83 0.47 -7.62 -7.53
C GLY A 83 0.08 -6.76 -8.73
N LEU A 84 -0.83 -5.80 -8.55
CA LEU A 84 -1.38 -5.00 -9.65
C LEU A 84 -0.82 -3.58 -9.60
N CYS A 85 -0.54 -2.97 -10.75
CA CYS A 85 -0.06 -1.59 -10.82
C CYS A 85 -1.06 -0.75 -11.60
N THR A 86 -1.75 0.17 -10.92
CA THR A 86 -2.76 1.03 -11.56
C THR A 86 -2.16 1.93 -12.64
N PHE A 87 -0.89 2.31 -12.52
CA PHE A 87 -0.18 3.11 -13.50
C PHE A 87 0.19 2.32 -14.77
N ALA A 88 0.65 1.07 -14.63
CA ALA A 88 1.12 0.27 -15.75
C ALA A 88 0.00 -0.52 -16.45
N ASP A 89 -1.02 -0.92 -15.70
CA ASP A 89 -2.12 -1.73 -16.23
C ASP A 89 -3.26 -0.83 -16.74
N PRO A 90 -3.63 -0.92 -18.04
CA PRO A 90 -4.62 -0.04 -18.66
C PRO A 90 -6.06 -0.29 -18.17
N ARG A 91 -6.33 -1.41 -17.48
CA ARG A 91 -7.65 -1.71 -16.93
C ARG A 91 -8.05 -0.78 -15.78
N PHE A 92 -7.08 -0.11 -15.15
CA PHE A 92 -7.33 0.75 -13.99
C PHE A 92 -7.18 2.23 -14.33
N TYR A 93 -8.02 3.06 -13.72
CA TYR A 93 -7.77 4.50 -13.65
C TYR A 93 -6.52 4.79 -12.81
N SER A 94 -5.68 5.74 -13.26
CA SER A 94 -4.50 6.17 -12.51
C SER A 94 -4.30 7.68 -12.61
N TYR A 95 -4.44 8.36 -11.48
CA TYR A 95 -4.21 9.80 -11.39
C TYR A 95 -2.76 10.18 -11.75
N ARG A 96 -1.79 9.31 -11.44
CA ARG A 96 -0.38 9.54 -11.79
C ARG A 96 -0.16 9.48 -13.30
N ARG A 97 -0.88 8.62 -14.01
CA ARG A 97 -0.80 8.51 -15.48
C ARG A 97 -1.55 9.63 -16.18
N THR A 98 -2.77 9.91 -15.73
CA THR A 98 -3.63 10.92 -16.33
C THR A 98 -4.32 11.72 -15.22
N PRO A 99 -3.90 12.97 -15.00
CA PRO A 99 -4.66 13.91 -14.18
C PRO A 99 -6.09 14.04 -14.72
N HIS A 100 -7.09 14.18 -13.84
CA HIS A 100 -8.52 14.20 -14.20
C HIS A 100 -9.07 12.91 -14.85
N THR A 101 -8.82 11.77 -14.21
CA THR A 101 -9.36 10.46 -14.61
C THR A 101 -10.53 10.00 -13.70
N GLY A 102 -11.15 8.85 -14.03
CA GLY A 102 -12.21 8.22 -13.23
C GLY A 102 -11.72 7.63 -11.90
N ARG A 103 -12.59 6.89 -11.22
CA ARG A 103 -12.29 6.18 -9.97
C ARG A 103 -12.85 4.76 -10.05
N PHE A 104 -12.25 3.85 -9.30
CA PHE A 104 -12.76 2.49 -9.09
C PHE A 104 -12.87 2.23 -7.58
N ALA A 105 -13.57 1.17 -7.21
CA ALA A 105 -13.80 0.80 -5.82
C ALA A 105 -13.46 -0.68 -5.58
N SER A 106 -12.98 -0.95 -4.37
CA SER A 106 -12.92 -2.29 -3.80
C SER A 106 -14.08 -2.43 -2.82
N LEU A 107 -14.89 -3.49 -2.96
CA LEU A 107 -16.06 -3.72 -2.12
C LEU A 107 -15.94 -5.09 -1.44
N VAL A 108 -16.40 -5.17 -0.20
CA VAL A 108 -16.52 -6.42 0.57
C VAL A 108 -17.80 -6.34 1.40
N TRP A 109 -18.55 -7.44 1.47
CA TRP A 109 -19.76 -7.57 2.26
C TRP A 109 -19.94 -9.01 2.74
N LEU A 110 -20.80 -9.21 3.73
CA LEU A 110 -21.24 -10.54 4.16
C LEU A 110 -22.48 -10.92 3.37
N GLU A 111 -22.41 -12.04 2.66
CA GLU A 111 -23.59 -12.69 2.09
C GLU A 111 -24.34 -13.43 3.22
N ARG A 112 -25.68 -13.38 3.19
CA ARG A 112 -26.55 -13.91 4.25
C ARG A 112 -27.05 -15.30 3.93
#